data_AF-A0A973BBN9-F1
#
_entry.id   AF-A0A973BBN9-F1
#
_cell.length_a   1.000
_cell.length_b   1.000
_cell.length_c   1.000
_cell.angle_alpha   90.00
_cell.angle_beta   90.00
_cell.angle_gamma   90.00
#
_symmetry.space_group_name_H-M   'P 1'
#
loop_
_entity.id
_entity.type
_entity.pdbx_description
1 polymer ?
#
loop_
_entity_poly.entity_id
_entity_poly.type
_entity_poly.pdbx_seq_one_letter_code
_entity_poly.pdbx_strand_id
1 'polypeptide(L)'
;MSVEENDHNNHEEEAFDQEQELEQDQEHNQETITRVTGMYKDWFLDYASYVILERAVPAIDDGFKPVQRRIMHSLKEKDDGRYNKVANIVGHT
;
A
#
# COMPACT_ATOMS: atom_id res chain seq x y z
N MET A 1 -8.38 41.79 60.91
CA MET A 1 -8.57 40.33 60.79
C MET A 1 -8.44 40.02 59.31
N SER A 2 -7.37 39.34 58.97
CA SER A 2 -6.89 39.01 57.64
C SER A 2 -7.69 37.86 57.04
N VAL A 3 -8.03 37.92 55.76
CA VAL A 3 -8.10 36.74 54.89
C VAL A 3 -7.68 37.20 53.49
N GLU A 4 -6.44 36.87 53.14
CA GLU A 4 -5.92 36.82 51.78
C GLU A 4 -6.42 35.54 51.08
N GLU A 5 -6.18 35.46 49.77
CA GLU A 5 -6.33 34.30 48.87
C GLU A 5 -7.69 34.12 48.19
N ASN A 6 -7.71 34.46 46.89
CA ASN A 6 -8.02 33.50 45.82
C ASN A 6 -7.85 34.18 44.43
N ASP A 7 -6.60 34.29 43.97
CA ASP A 7 -6.24 34.75 42.63
C ASP A 7 -5.21 33.79 41.99
N HIS A 8 -5.35 32.48 42.21
CA HIS A 8 -4.38 31.48 41.72
C HIS A 8 -4.96 30.35 40.85
N ASN A 9 -6.27 30.30 40.59
CA ASN A 9 -6.87 29.15 39.87
C ASN A 9 -7.05 29.34 38.35
N ASN A 10 -6.80 30.53 37.77
CA ASN A 10 -7.02 30.74 36.33
C ASN A 10 -5.76 30.51 35.47
N HIS A 11 -4.55 30.51 36.03
CA HIS A 11 -3.32 30.34 35.26
C HIS A 11 -2.95 28.87 35.01
N GLU A 12 -3.46 27.95 35.84
CA GLU A 12 -3.18 26.52 35.71
C GLU A 12 -4.03 25.86 34.61
N GLU A 13 -5.27 26.32 34.39
CA GLU A 13 -6.13 25.83 33.30
C GLU A 13 -5.62 26.28 31.90
N GLU A 14 -5.19 27.53 31.77
CA GLU A 14 -4.63 28.04 30.50
C GLU A 14 -3.29 27.37 30.12
N ALA A 15 -2.49 26.98 31.10
CA ALA A 15 -1.25 26.23 30.88
C ALA A 15 -1.51 24.79 30.46
N PHE A 16 -2.56 24.16 31.01
CA PHE A 16 -2.96 22.79 30.69
C PHE A 16 -3.55 22.67 29.28
N ASP A 17 -4.30 23.68 28.83
CA ASP A 17 -4.82 23.76 27.46
C ASP A 17 -3.70 24.05 26.44
N GLN A 18 -2.71 24.89 26.80
CA GLN A 18 -1.53 25.13 25.96
C GLN A 18 -0.63 23.89 25.84
N GLU A 19 -0.44 23.11 26.91
CA GLU A 19 0.29 21.84 26.85
C GLU A 19 -0.44 20.81 25.98
N GLN A 20 -1.78 20.74 26.04
CA GLN A 20 -2.57 19.86 25.17
C GLN A 20 -2.55 20.28 23.69
N GLU A 21 -2.55 21.57 23.38
CA GLU A 21 -2.37 22.06 21.99
C GLU A 21 -0.95 21.77 21.46
N LEU A 22 0.08 21.91 22.30
CA LEU A 22 1.46 21.60 21.94
C LEU A 22 1.69 20.10 21.72
N GLU A 23 1.04 19.22 22.50
CA GLU A 23 1.06 17.77 22.29
C GLU A 23 0.30 17.34 21.03
N GLN A 24 -0.83 17.98 20.71
CA GLN A 24 -1.59 17.73 19.48
C GLN A 24 -0.82 18.18 18.22
N ASP A 25 -0.14 19.32 18.27
CA ASP A 25 0.73 19.77 17.17
C ASP A 25 1.97 18.87 17.00
N GLN A 26 2.48 18.26 18.07
CA GLN A 26 3.58 17.28 18.00
C GLN A 26 3.14 15.95 17.38
N GLU A 27 1.89 15.50 17.59
CA GLU A 27 1.34 14.32 16.91
C GLU A 27 1.05 14.60 15.43
N HIS A 28 0.52 15.78 15.09
CA HIS A 28 0.18 16.11 13.70
C HIS A 28 1.42 16.37 12.82
N ASN A 29 2.54 16.83 13.40
CA ASN A 29 3.79 17.02 12.67
C ASN A 29 4.63 15.74 12.52
N GLN A 30 4.27 14.64 13.21
CA GLN A 30 4.92 13.34 13.03
C GLN A 30 4.38 12.54 11.84
N GLU A 31 3.21 12.92 11.28
CA GLU A 31 2.63 12.26 10.11
C GLU A 31 3.40 12.53 8.81
N THR A 32 4.24 13.55 8.74
CA THR A 32 4.86 14.01 7.47
C THR A 32 6.32 13.62 7.27
N ILE A 33 6.96 12.96 8.25
CA ILE A 33 8.26 12.29 8.02
C ILE A 33 7.98 10.80 7.94
N THR A 34 7.41 10.36 6.82
CA THR A 34 7.33 8.92 6.50
C THR A 34 8.77 8.41 6.35
N ARG A 35 9.32 7.87 7.45
CA ARG A 35 10.61 7.19 7.44
C ARG A 35 10.59 6.19 6.30
N VAL A 36 11.70 6.00 5.59
CA VAL A 36 11.82 5.06 4.45
C VAL A 36 11.23 3.68 4.76
N THR A 37 11.21 3.29 6.04
CA THR A 37 10.56 2.08 6.57
C THR A 37 9.04 2.04 6.39
N GLY A 38 8.33 3.17 6.56
CA GLY A 38 6.90 3.27 6.32
C GLY A 38 6.56 3.15 4.84
N MET A 39 7.29 3.89 3.98
CA MET A 39 7.15 3.79 2.52
C MET A 39 7.43 2.38 1.99
N TYR A 40 8.47 1.70 2.52
CA TYR A 40 8.79 0.33 2.15
C TYR A 40 7.67 -0.65 2.50
N LYS A 41 7.03 -0.48 3.66
CA LYS A 41 5.90 -1.34 4.07
C LYS A 41 4.75 -1.23 3.09
N ASP A 42 4.35 -0.02 2.72
CA ASP A 42 3.19 0.19 1.85
C ASP A 42 3.50 -0.30 0.42
N TRP A 43 4.66 0.06 -0.13
CA TRP A 43 5.08 -0.44 -1.44
C TRP A 43 5.24 -1.96 -1.49
N PHE A 44 5.75 -2.56 -0.42
CA PHE A 44 5.85 -4.01 -0.32
C PHE A 44 4.46 -4.65 -0.32
N LEU A 45 3.51 -4.09 0.43
CA LEU A 45 2.13 -4.60 0.50
C LEU A 45 1.40 -4.46 -0.84
N ASP A 46 1.54 -3.33 -1.52
CA ASP A 46 0.94 -3.11 -2.85
C ASP A 46 1.54 -4.05 -3.90
N TYR A 47 2.86 -4.19 -3.92
CA TYR A 47 3.52 -5.12 -4.84
C TYR A 47 3.18 -6.58 -4.53
N ALA A 48 3.20 -6.97 -3.24
CA ALA A 48 2.87 -8.32 -2.82
C ALA A 48 1.43 -8.68 -3.17
N SER A 49 0.48 -7.77 -2.93
CA SER A 49 -0.93 -7.99 -3.26
C SER A 49 -1.14 -8.21 -4.76
N TYR A 50 -0.58 -7.33 -5.62
CA TYR A 50 -0.62 -7.48 -7.08
C TYR A 50 -0.01 -8.81 -7.54
N VAL A 51 1.18 -9.17 -7.02
CA VAL A 51 1.85 -10.40 -7.42
C VAL A 51 1.05 -11.64 -7.02
N ILE A 52 0.46 -11.66 -5.82
CA ILE A 52 -0.29 -12.82 -5.34
C ILE A 52 -1.60 -12.97 -6.11
N LEU A 53 -2.41 -11.91 -6.15
CA LEU A 53 -3.78 -11.99 -6.67
C LEU A 53 -3.81 -12.09 -8.20
N GLU A 54 -2.96 -11.34 -8.90
CA GLU A 54 -3.12 -11.15 -10.34
C GLU A 54 -2.09 -11.92 -11.18
N ARG A 55 -1.03 -12.46 -10.58
CA ARG A 55 0.07 -13.08 -11.35
C ARG A 55 0.49 -14.47 -10.88
N ALA A 56 0.60 -14.69 -9.57
CA ALA A 56 1.23 -15.89 -9.01
C ALA A 56 0.25 -17.05 -8.81
N VAL A 57 -0.96 -16.76 -8.33
CA VAL A 57 -2.00 -17.77 -8.08
C VAL A 57 -2.79 -18.01 -9.38
N PRO A 58 -2.97 -19.28 -9.79
CA PRO A 58 -3.77 -19.61 -10.97
C PRO A 58 -5.27 -19.42 -10.73
N ALA A 59 -6.04 -19.20 -11.80
CA ALA A 59 -7.50 -19.15 -11.72
C ALA A 59 -8.08 -20.56 -11.48
N ILE A 60 -9.24 -20.64 -10.83
CA ILE A 60 -9.86 -21.93 -10.47
C ILE A 60 -10.45 -22.66 -11.68
N ASP A 61 -10.91 -21.92 -12.69
CA ASP A 61 -11.61 -22.49 -13.85
C ASP A 61 -10.68 -23.30 -14.76
N ASP A 62 -9.42 -22.85 -14.93
CA ASP A 62 -8.44 -23.43 -15.85
C ASP A 62 -7.12 -23.86 -15.18
N GLY A 63 -6.82 -23.38 -13.97
CA GLY A 63 -5.56 -23.66 -13.29
C GLY A 63 -4.34 -22.94 -13.91
N PHE A 64 -4.54 -21.98 -14.82
CA PHE A 64 -3.44 -21.31 -15.53
C PHE A 64 -3.10 -19.93 -14.96
N LYS A 65 -1.81 -19.64 -14.95
CA LYS A 65 -1.28 -18.29 -14.69
C LYS A 65 -1.50 -17.38 -15.92
N PRO A 66 -1.54 -16.04 -15.75
CA PRO A 66 -1.84 -15.13 -16.85
C PRO A 66 -0.95 -15.29 -18.09
N VAL A 67 0.36 -15.54 -17.89
CA VAL A 67 1.31 -15.75 -18.99
C VAL A 67 0.96 -16.98 -19.81
N GLN A 68 0.59 -18.07 -19.15
CA GLN A 68 0.22 -19.32 -19.83
C GLN A 68 -1.05 -19.13 -20.65
N ARG A 69 -2.05 -18.42 -20.11
CA ARG A 69 -3.29 -18.10 -20.85
C ARG A 69 -3.02 -17.33 -22.13
N ARG A 70 -2.13 -16.34 -22.08
CA ARG A 70 -1.72 -15.57 -23.27
C ARG A 70 -1.01 -16.46 -24.31
N ILE A 71 -0.09 -17.32 -23.87
CA ILE A 71 0.60 -18.28 -24.77
C ILE A 71 -0.42 -19.21 -25.45
N MET A 72 -1.37 -19.76 -24.69
CA MET A 72 -2.40 -20.65 -25.23
C MET A 72 -3.32 -19.94 -26.23
N HIS A 73 -3.64 -18.67 -25.97
CA HIS A 73 -4.40 -17.84 -26.91
C HIS A 73 -3.64 -17.67 -28.24
N SER A 74 -2.38 -17.24 -28.19
CA SER A 74 -1.54 -17.07 -29.39
C SER A 74 -1.32 -18.37 -30.15
N LEU A 75 -1.18 -19.50 -29.44
CA LEU A 75 -1.08 -20.82 -30.06
C LEU A 75 -2.36 -21.19 -30.82
N LYS A 76 -3.54 -20.92 -30.24
CA LYS A 76 -4.83 -21.22 -30.88
C LYS A 76 -5.06 -20.38 -32.14
N GLU A 77 -4.65 -19.12 -32.15
CA GLU A 77 -4.78 -18.26 -33.34
C GLU A 77 -3.83 -18.63 -34.47
N LYS A 78 -2.66 -19.18 -34.13
CA LYS A 78 -1.60 -19.59 -35.07
C LYS A 78 -1.65 -21.08 -35.42
N ASP A 79 -2.67 -21.80 -34.98
CA ASP A 79 -2.78 -23.24 -35.20
C ASP A 79 -3.18 -23.53 -36.66
N ASP A 80 -2.20 -23.86 -37.48
CA ASP A 80 -2.35 -24.27 -38.89
C ASP A 80 -2.17 -25.79 -39.08
N GLY A 81 -2.09 -26.56 -38.00
CA GLY A 81 -1.84 -28.01 -38.02
C GLY A 81 -0.41 -28.40 -38.38
N ARG A 82 0.51 -27.44 -38.54
CA ARG A 82 1.94 -27.67 -38.79
C ARG A 82 2.78 -27.19 -37.62
N TYR A 83 4.03 -27.63 -37.55
CA TYR A 83 4.95 -27.13 -36.54
C TYR A 83 5.36 -25.69 -36.83
N ASN A 84 4.98 -24.79 -35.92
CA ASN A 84 5.36 -23.39 -35.94
C ASN A 84 6.61 -23.15 -35.08
N LYS A 85 7.55 -22.33 -35.58
CA LYS A 85 8.74 -21.94 -34.80
C LYS A 85 8.31 -21.14 -33.57
N VAL A 86 8.87 -21.46 -32.41
CA VAL A 86 8.53 -20.82 -31.12
C VAL A 86 8.70 -19.30 -31.17
N ALA A 87 9.74 -18.80 -31.86
CA ALA A 87 9.97 -17.36 -32.04
C ALA A 87 8.77 -16.62 -32.69
N ASN A 88 8.02 -17.29 -33.57
CA ASN A 88 6.85 -16.71 -34.23
C ASN A 88 5.64 -16.56 -33.28
N ILE A 89 5.60 -17.34 -32.21
CA ILE A 89 4.54 -17.30 -31.20
C ILE A 89 4.85 -16.23 -30.15
N VAL A 90 6.08 -16.22 -29.60
CA VAL A 90 6.47 -15.28 -28.54
C VAL A 90 6.28 -13.82 -28.94
N GLY A 91 6.62 -13.44 -30.18
CA GLY A 91 6.43 -12.07 -30.67
C GLY A 91 4.98 -11.68 -30.99
N HIS A 92 4.06 -12.65 -30.99
CA HIS A 92 2.63 -12.45 -31.19
C HIS A 92 1.85 -12.46 -29.87
N THR A 93 2.51 -12.84 -28.78
CA THR A 93 1.89 -12.99 -27.45
C THR A 93 1.95 -11.70 -26.65
#